data_AF-A0A916UZ75-F1
#
_entry.id   AF-A0A916UZ75-F1
#
_cell.length_a   1.000
_cell.length_b   1.000
_cell.length_c   1.000
_cell.angle_alpha   90.00
_cell.angle_beta   90.00
_cell.angle_gamma   90.00
#
_symmetry.space_group_name_H-M   'P 1'
#
loop_
_entity.id
_entity.type
_entity.pdbx_description
1 polymer ?
#
loop_
_entity_poly.entity_id
_entity_poly.type
_entity_poly.pdbx_seq_one_letter_code
_entity_poly.pdbx_strand_id
1 'polypeptide(L)'
;MTFLNLAFPLQSAVPVAEMAVSSVVGAARPLLGMGILATMLVVFKPLITGLLRASLLLISPRLTKDEKVASRNLRNLLAINNVARDLDSTSPSMAAELRALASRG
;
A
#
# COMPACT_ATOMS: atom_id res chain seq x y z
N MET A 1 49.44 -43.58 -36.25
CA MET A 1 48.20 -43.04 -36.85
C MET A 1 46.98 -43.09 -35.92
N THR A 2 47.05 -43.71 -34.74
CA THR A 2 45.89 -43.88 -33.83
C THR A 2 45.57 -42.63 -32.98
N PHE A 3 46.54 -41.77 -32.71
CA PHE A 3 46.35 -40.55 -31.88
C PHE A 3 45.52 -39.46 -32.56
N LEU A 4 45.59 -39.33 -33.89
CA LEU A 4 44.81 -38.34 -34.63
C LEU A 4 43.31 -38.67 -34.64
N ASN A 5 42.92 -39.95 -34.59
CA ASN A 5 41.51 -40.36 -34.67
C ASN A 5 40.71 -40.11 -33.37
N LEU A 6 41.40 -39.97 -32.23
CA LEU A 6 40.78 -39.62 -30.92
C LEU A 6 40.76 -38.10 -30.66
N ALA A 7 41.65 -37.34 -31.28
CA ALA A 7 41.76 -35.89 -31.06
C ALA A 7 40.62 -35.09 -31.72
N PHE A 8 40.22 -35.46 -32.94
CA PHE A 8 39.15 -34.77 -33.69
C PHE A 8 37.76 -34.83 -33.04
N PRO A 9 37.26 -35.97 -32.52
CA PRO A 9 35.95 -36.02 -31.87
C PRO A 9 35.95 -35.36 -30.48
N LEU A 10 37.09 -35.31 -29.78
CA LEU A 10 37.19 -34.62 -28.50
C LEU A 10 37.20 -33.09 -28.68
N GLN A 11 37.91 -32.57 -29.68
CA GLN A 11 37.90 -31.14 -29.99
C GLN A 11 36.54 -30.62 -30.44
N SER A 12 35.70 -31.44 -31.07
CA SER A 12 34.34 -31.04 -31.46
C SER A 12 33.30 -31.25 -30.35
N ALA A 13 33.53 -32.16 -29.40
CA ALA A 13 32.64 -32.40 -28.26
C ALA A 13 32.80 -31.37 -27.14
N VAL A 14 34.00 -30.85 -26.91
CA VAL A 14 34.29 -29.81 -25.90
C VAL A 14 33.43 -28.54 -26.06
N PRO A 15 33.33 -27.90 -27.25
CA PRO A 15 32.53 -26.69 -27.41
C PRO A 15 31.02 -26.94 -27.23
N VAL A 16 30.53 -28.15 -27.56
CA VAL A 16 29.13 -28.52 -27.35
C VAL A 16 28.82 -28.67 -25.85
N ALA A 17 29.74 -29.26 -25.08
CA ALA A 17 29.61 -29.36 -23.63
C ALA A 17 29.67 -27.98 -22.94
N GLU A 18 30.56 -27.09 -23.38
CA GLU A 18 30.65 -25.72 -22.87
C GLU A 18 29.38 -24.89 -23.19
N MET A 19 28.83 -25.06 -24.40
CA MET A 19 27.55 -24.45 -24.80
C MET A 19 26.39 -24.97 -23.93
N ALA A 20 26.32 -26.26 -23.63
CA ALA A 20 25.31 -26.83 -22.75
C ALA A 20 25.43 -26.28 -21.32
N VAL A 21 26.63 -26.26 -20.74
CA VAL A 21 26.88 -25.74 -19.39
C VAL A 21 26.58 -24.24 -19.31
N SER A 22 27.02 -23.44 -20.29
CA SER A 22 26.76 -22.00 -20.33
C SER A 22 25.27 -21.68 -20.48
N SER A 23 24.51 -22.48 -21.22
CA SER A 23 23.06 -22.32 -21.34
C SER A 23 22.33 -22.60 -20.02
N VAL A 24 22.75 -23.63 -19.28
CA VAL A 24 22.20 -23.97 -17.96
C VAL A 24 22.55 -22.88 -16.94
N VAL A 25 23.81 -22.42 -16.92
CA VAL A 25 24.25 -21.33 -16.04
C VAL A 25 23.54 -20.01 -16.40
N GLY A 26 23.36 -19.75 -17.69
CA GLY A 26 22.65 -18.59 -18.23
C GLY A 26 21.19 -18.56 -17.82
N ALA A 27 20.52 -19.72 -17.77
CA ALA A 27 19.13 -19.85 -17.32
C ALA A 27 18.99 -19.89 -15.79
N ALA A 28 19.95 -20.49 -15.08
CA ALA A 28 19.92 -20.61 -13.63
C ALA A 28 20.09 -19.26 -12.93
N ARG A 29 20.97 -18.38 -13.43
CA ARG A 29 21.22 -17.04 -12.85
C ARG A 29 19.95 -16.18 -12.70
N PRO A 30 19.13 -15.94 -13.75
CA PRO A 30 17.92 -15.14 -13.61
C PRO A 30 16.85 -15.84 -12.76
N LEU A 31 16.76 -17.17 -12.77
CA LEU A 31 15.83 -17.92 -11.93
C LEU A 31 16.18 -17.78 -10.44
N LEU A 32 17.47 -17.87 -10.10
CA LEU A 32 17.94 -17.64 -8.73
C LEU A 32 17.74 -16.18 -8.30
N GLY A 33 18.02 -15.22 -9.18
CA GLY A 33 17.75 -13.80 -8.93
C GLY A 33 16.28 -13.51 -8.67
N MET A 34 15.38 -14.06 -9.51
CA MET A 34 13.94 -13.99 -9.32
C MET A 34 13.49 -14.63 -7.99
N GLY A 35 14.08 -15.76 -7.61
CA GLY A 35 13.78 -16.43 -6.34
C GLY A 35 14.18 -15.59 -5.13
N ILE A 36 15.34 -14.95 -5.16
CA ILE A 36 15.80 -14.04 -4.11
C ILE A 36 14.86 -12.83 -4.01
N LEU A 37 14.48 -12.23 -5.14
CA LEU A 37 13.53 -11.10 -5.14
C LEU A 37 12.15 -11.52 -4.62
N ALA A 38 11.65 -12.69 -5.02
CA ALA A 38 10.36 -13.20 -4.56
C ALA A 38 10.36 -13.46 -3.05
N THR A 39 11.42 -14.09 -2.52
CA THR A 39 11.56 -14.33 -1.08
C THR A 39 11.69 -13.02 -0.29
N MET A 40 12.48 -12.07 -0.79
CA MET A 40 12.58 -10.70 -0.25
C MET A 40 11.19 -10.04 -0.17
N LEU A 41 10.40 -10.08 -1.24
CA LEU A 41 9.04 -9.52 -1.27
C LEU A 41 8.08 -10.21 -0.29
N VAL A 42 8.21 -11.53 -0.10
CA VAL A 42 7.37 -12.28 0.85
C VAL A 42 7.75 -11.94 2.29
N VAL A 43 9.05 -11.86 2.61
CA VAL A 43 9.54 -11.50 3.94
C VAL A 43 9.16 -10.06 4.30
N PHE A 44 9.27 -9.13 3.35
CA PHE A 44 8.91 -7.73 3.55
C PHE A 44 7.44 -7.40 3.20
N LYS A 45 6.62 -8.40 2.90
CA LYS A 45 5.17 -8.27 2.71
C LYS A 45 4.47 -7.43 3.80
N PRO A 46 4.75 -7.60 5.11
CA PRO A 46 4.14 -6.75 6.14
C PRO A 46 4.53 -5.26 6.00
N LEU A 47 5.76 -4.95 5.61
CA LEU A 47 6.18 -3.56 5.37
C LEU A 47 5.50 -2.96 4.16
N ILE A 48 5.46 -3.71 3.04
CA ILE A 48 4.83 -3.25 1.80
C ILE A 48 3.34 -2.99 2.04
N THR A 49 2.65 -3.91 2.72
CA THR A 49 1.23 -3.73 3.05
C THR A 49 0.98 -2.60 4.04
N GLY A 50 1.87 -2.40 5.01
CA GLY A 50 1.84 -1.25 5.91
C GLY A 50 2.00 0.08 5.16
N LEU A 51 2.99 0.17 4.27
CA LEU A 51 3.25 1.34 3.45
C LEU A 51 2.05 1.66 2.54
N LEU A 52 1.47 0.63 1.93
CA LEU A 52 0.33 0.76 1.03
C LEU A 52 -0.93 1.20 1.78
N ARG A 53 -1.13 0.72 3.01
CA ARG A 53 -2.22 1.20 3.89
C ARG A 53 -2.01 2.66 4.30
N ALA A 54 -0.78 3.04 4.66
CA ALA A 54 -0.45 4.41 5.01
C ALA A 54 -0.62 5.37 3.82
N SER A 55 -0.18 4.98 2.62
CA SER A 55 -0.39 5.77 1.41
C SER A 55 -1.87 5.86 1.04
N LEU A 56 -2.64 4.80 1.24
CA LEU A 56 -4.10 4.85 1.04
C LEU A 56 -4.79 5.79 2.03
N LEU A 57 -4.35 5.79 3.30
CA LEU A 57 -4.85 6.73 4.31
C LEU A 57 -4.52 8.19 3.98
N LEU A 58 -3.38 8.43 3.32
CA LEU A 58 -3.01 9.78 2.87
C LEU A 58 -3.92 10.28 1.74
N ILE A 59 -4.30 9.40 0.80
CA ILE A 59 -5.15 9.77 -0.35
C ILE A 59 -6.63 9.84 0.07
N SER A 60 -7.08 8.90 0.89
CA SER A 60 -8.46 8.82 1.33
C SER A 60 -8.49 8.52 2.83
N PRO A 61 -8.44 9.55 3.68
CA PRO A 61 -8.52 9.37 5.12
C PRO A 61 -9.85 8.70 5.44
N ARG A 62 -9.78 7.44 5.86
CA ARG A 62 -10.94 6.69 6.30
C ARG A 62 -11.28 7.16 7.70
N LEU A 63 -12.23 8.09 7.80
CA LEU A 63 -12.79 8.51 9.09
C LEU A 63 -13.28 7.26 9.83
N THR A 64 -12.84 7.11 11.07
CA THR A 64 -13.34 6.03 11.92
C THR A 64 -14.85 6.21 12.16
N LYS A 65 -15.56 5.14 12.55
CA LYS A 65 -17.00 5.24 12.81
C LYS A 65 -17.30 6.29 13.88
N ASP A 66 -16.48 6.34 14.92
CA ASP A 66 -16.60 7.29 16.03
C ASP A 66 -16.34 8.72 15.56
N GLU A 67 -15.31 8.93 14.74
CA GLU A 67 -15.00 10.24 14.17
C GLU A 67 -16.10 10.73 13.22
N LYS A 68 -16.73 9.82 12.46
CA LYS A 68 -17.88 10.17 11.60
C LYS A 68 -19.09 10.60 12.43
N VAL A 69 -19.36 9.93 13.55
CA VAL A 69 -20.44 10.31 14.48
C VAL A 69 -20.12 11.65 15.13
N ALA A 70 -18.90 11.84 15.63
CA ALA A 70 -18.45 13.09 16.22
C ALA A 70 -18.54 14.27 15.24
N SER A 71 -18.08 14.08 14.00
CA SER A 71 -18.18 15.09 12.93
C SER A 71 -19.63 15.45 12.61
N ARG A 72 -20.52 14.45 12.55
CA ARG A 72 -21.95 14.69 12.33
C ARG A 72 -22.59 15.45 13.49
N ASN A 73 -22.26 15.09 14.73
CA ASN A 73 -22.75 15.81 15.91
C ASN A 73 -22.26 17.25 15.91
N LEU A 74 -20.96 17.48 15.70
CA LEU A 74 -20.38 18.81 15.61
C LEU A 74 -21.05 19.67 14.53
N ARG A 75 -21.32 19.11 13.34
CA ARG A 75 -22.08 19.79 12.28
C ARG A 75 -23.49 20.20 12.73
N ASN A 76 -24.21 19.32 13.44
CA ASN A 76 -25.53 19.63 13.96
C ASN A 76 -25.45 20.75 15.02
N LEU A 77 -24.48 20.70 15.93
CA LEU A 77 -24.29 21.73 16.94
C LEU A 77 -23.98 23.10 16.31
N LEU A 78 -23.11 23.14 15.30
CA LEU A 78 -22.80 24.36 14.57
C LEU A 78 -24.03 24.91 13.84
N ALA A 79 -24.85 24.05 13.24
CA ALA A 79 -26.08 24.47 12.58
C ALA A 79 -27.07 25.11 13.57
N ILE A 80 -27.29 24.49 14.74
CA ILE A 80 -28.15 25.04 15.80
C ILE A 80 -27.61 26.38 16.30
N ASN A 81 -26.30 26.49 16.48
CA ASN A 81 -25.67 27.71 16.99
C ASN A 81 -25.72 28.86 15.97
N ASN A 82 -25.62 28.56 14.67
CA ASN A 82 -25.83 29.54 13.62
C ASN A 82 -27.27 30.06 13.62
N VAL A 83 -28.26 29.17 13.72
CA VAL A 83 -29.68 29.56 13.82
C VAL A 83 -29.92 30.41 15.08
N ALA A 84 -29.36 30.01 16.22
CA ALA A 84 -29.44 30.80 17.45
C ALA A 84 -28.86 32.21 17.29
N ARG A 85 -27.78 32.35 16.50
CA ARG A 85 -27.15 33.64 16.21
C ARG A 85 -28.00 34.53 15.31
N ASP A 86 -28.72 33.95 14.36
CA ASP A 86 -29.66 34.69 13.50
C ASP A 86 -30.87 35.18 14.32
N LEU A 87 -31.38 34.34 15.22
CA LEU A 87 -32.51 34.67 16.11
C LEU A 87 -32.16 35.63 17.25
N ASP A 88 -30.87 35.84 17.57
CA ASP A 88 -30.43 36.72 18.67
C ASP A 88 -30.95 38.17 18.50
N SER A 89 -31.15 38.60 17.25
CA SER A 89 -31.67 39.93 16.90
C SER A 89 -33.19 40.08 17.05
N THR A 90 -33.95 38.97 16.97
CA THR A 90 -35.42 38.98 16.94
C THR A 90 -36.04 38.41 18.22
N SER A 91 -35.42 37.39 18.81
CA SER A 91 -35.90 36.72 20.02
C SER A 91 -34.72 36.16 20.84
N PRO A 92 -34.14 36.96 21.75
CA PRO A 92 -32.95 36.56 22.52
C PRO A 92 -33.24 35.40 23.49
N SER A 93 -34.48 35.23 23.97
CA SER A 93 -34.85 34.08 24.80
C SER A 93 -34.78 32.76 24.01
N MET A 94 -35.27 32.75 22.79
CA MET A 94 -35.27 31.57 21.93
C MET A 94 -33.86 31.23 21.44
N ALA A 95 -33.03 32.24 21.18
CA ALA A 95 -31.61 32.07 20.91
C ALA A 95 -30.88 31.41 22.10
N ALA A 96 -31.20 31.81 23.34
CA ALA A 96 -30.63 31.20 24.54
C ALA A 96 -31.05 29.73 24.71
N GLU A 97 -32.31 29.39 24.43
CA GLU A 97 -32.79 28.00 24.45
C GLU A 97 -32.11 27.13 23.40
N LEU A 98 -31.91 27.64 22.19
CA LEU A 98 -31.20 26.93 21.13
C LEU A 98 -29.72 26.70 21.46
N ARG A 99 -29.04 27.69 22.06
CA ARG A 99 -27.67 27.51 22.59
C ARG A 99 -27.63 26.48 23.72
N ALA A 100 -28.60 26.52 24.63
CA ALA A 100 -28.72 25.52 25.68
C ALA A 100 -28.97 24.12 25.11
N LEU A 101 -29.71 24.00 24.00
CA LEU A 101 -29.96 22.74 23.28
C LEU A 101 -28.71 22.23 22.54
N ALA A 102 -27.89 23.13 22.01
CA ALA A 102 -26.59 22.78 21.43
C ALA A 102 -25.56 22.36 22.50
N SER A 103 -25.62 22.91 23.72
CA SER A 103 -24.66 22.57 24.78
C SER A 103 -24.87 21.18 25.41
N ARG A 104 -26.01 20.54 25.16
CA ARG A 104 -26.45 19.29 25.80
C ARG A 104 -26.39 18.06 24.88
N GLY A 105 -26.05 18.23 23.60
CA GLY A 105 -25.87 17.14 22.62
C GLY A 105 -24.40 16.98 22.25
#